data_AF-A0A7C4NQR3-F1
#
_entry.id   AF-A0A7C4NQR3-F1
#
_cell.length_a   1.000
_cell.length_b   1.000
_cell.length_c   1.000
_cell.angle_alpha   90.00
_cell.angle_beta   90.00
_cell.angle_gamma   90.00
#
_symmetry.space_group_name_H-M   'P 1'
#
loop_
_entity.id
_entity.type
_entity.pdbx_description
1 polymer ?
#
loop_
_entity_poly.entity_id
_entity_poly.type
_entity_poly.pdbx_seq_one_letter_code
_entity_poly.pdbx_strand_id
1 'polypeptide(L)'
;MGKKAAIIKGDGVGPELTACALKVLEAVNPDVEILPVEAGYEWWLQHGGSSFIPPETWKILEEVNAVLKAPCTTPPDPGAPRSVAVTIRQRFDLYANIRPIKTYKGLPSMYG
;
A
#
# COMPACT_ATOMS: atom_id res chain seq x y z
N MET A 1 6.03 -17.05 -16.77
CA MET A 1 4.92 -16.12 -16.46
C MET A 1 5.53 -15.02 -15.60
N GLY A 2 5.51 -13.77 -16.08
CA GLY A 2 6.14 -12.64 -15.38
C GLY A 2 5.49 -12.39 -14.01
N LYS A 3 6.23 -11.78 -13.09
CA LYS A 3 5.71 -11.41 -11.76
C LYS A 3 4.79 -10.19 -11.91
N LYS A 4 3.70 -10.14 -11.14
CA LYS A 4 2.81 -8.98 -11.08
C LYS A 4 2.74 -8.42 -9.68
N ALA A 5 2.69 -7.10 -9.53
CA ALA A 5 2.44 -6.44 -8.25
C ALA A 5 1.41 -5.33 -8.41
N ALA A 6 0.51 -5.20 -7.44
CA ALA A 6 -0.39 -4.04 -7.36
C ALA A 6 0.27 -2.90 -6.60
N ILE A 7 -0.03 -1.65 -6.99
CA ILE A 7 0.37 -0.45 -6.24
C ILE A 7 -0.85 0.37 -5.82
N ILE A 8 -1.06 0.50 -4.51
CA ILE A 8 -2.11 1.33 -3.91
C ILE A 8 -1.51 2.70 -3.59
N LYS A 9 -2.00 3.76 -4.26
CA LYS A 9 -1.51 5.14 -4.08
C LYS A 9 -1.72 5.70 -2.68
N GLY A 10 -2.77 5.25 -2.00
CA GLY A 10 -3.09 5.66 -0.64
C GLY A 10 -3.54 7.11 -0.54
N ASP A 11 -3.48 7.66 0.68
CA ASP A 11 -4.03 8.96 1.04
C ASP A 11 -2.94 9.92 1.53
N GLY A 12 -3.22 11.23 1.56
CA GLY A 12 -2.31 12.25 2.08
C GLY A 12 -0.99 12.32 1.29
N VAL A 13 0.14 12.01 1.93
CA VAL A 13 1.46 11.95 1.25
C VAL A 13 1.63 10.71 0.37
N GLY A 14 0.69 9.76 0.41
CA GLY A 14 0.76 8.49 -0.30
C GLY A 14 1.02 8.60 -1.82
N PRO A 15 0.27 9.44 -2.55
CA PRO A 15 0.49 9.64 -3.99
C PRO A 15 1.90 10.13 -4.34
N GLU A 16 2.46 11.06 -3.54
CA GLU A 16 3.83 11.56 -3.72
C GLU A 16 4.87 10.46 -3.49
N LEU A 17 4.73 9.70 -2.40
CA LEU A 17 5.64 8.58 -2.09
C LEU A 17 5.58 7.50 -3.17
N THR A 18 4.38 7.19 -3.66
CA THR A 18 4.14 6.25 -4.76
C THR A 18 4.84 6.71 -6.04
N ALA A 19 4.71 7.99 -6.39
CA ALA A 19 5.37 8.55 -7.58
C ALA A 19 6.90 8.45 -7.47
N CYS A 20 7.47 8.71 -6.28
CA CYS A 20 8.90 8.54 -6.04
C CYS A 20 9.34 7.06 -6.11
N ALA A 21 8.55 6.14 -5.55
CA ALA A 21 8.82 4.70 -5.63
C ALA A 21 8.82 4.20 -7.08
N LEU A 22 7.87 4.66 -7.90
CA LEU A 22 7.79 4.30 -9.32
C LEU A 22 9.02 4.77 -10.11
N LYS A 23 9.55 5.97 -9.84
CA LYS A 23 10.81 6.43 -10.46
C LYS A 23 12.00 5.52 -10.14
N VAL A 24 12.08 5.03 -8.91
CA VAL A 24 13.14 4.08 -8.51
C VAL A 24 12.93 2.72 -9.19
N LEU A 25 11.69 2.23 -9.24
CA LEU A 25 11.37 0.97 -9.93
C LEU A 25 11.67 1.04 -11.42
N GLU A 26 11.37 2.15 -12.08
CA GLU A 26 11.72 2.39 -13.49
C GLU A 26 13.23 2.36 -13.71
N ALA A 27 14.01 3.01 -12.83
CA ALA A 27 15.46 3.00 -12.93
C ALA A 27 16.08 1.62 -12.69
N VAL A 28 15.49 0.81 -11.81
CA VAL A 28 15.92 -0.58 -11.54
C VAL A 28 15.46 -1.53 -12.65
N ASN A 29 14.33 -1.22 -13.31
CA ASN A 29 13.67 -2.01 -14.34
C ASN A 29 13.53 -3.51 -14.00
N PRO A 30 12.83 -3.85 -12.89
CA PRO A 30 12.61 -5.25 -12.53
C PRO A 30 11.69 -5.94 -13.55
N ASP A 31 11.83 -7.26 -13.72
CA ASP A 31 10.89 -8.10 -14.47
C ASP A 31 9.59 -8.32 -13.68
N VAL A 32 8.87 -7.22 -13.41
CA VAL A 32 7.63 -7.15 -12.65
C VAL A 32 6.67 -6.16 -13.32
N GLU A 33 5.47 -6.62 -13.67
CA GLU A 33 4.38 -5.77 -14.12
C GLU A 33 3.73 -5.07 -12.91
N ILE A 34 3.68 -3.74 -12.92
CA ILE A 34 3.08 -2.93 -11.85
C ILE A 34 1.68 -2.47 -12.27
N LEU A 35 0.67 -2.84 -11.48
CA LEU A 35 -0.73 -2.51 -11.71
C LEU A 35 -1.21 -1.46 -10.70
N PRO A 36 -1.49 -0.20 -11.11
CA PRO A 36 -2.03 0.81 -10.22
C PRO A 36 -3.48 0.50 -9.84
N VAL A 37 -3.81 0.64 -8.56
CA VAL A 37 -5.15 0.44 -8.01
C VAL A 37 -5.50 1.52 -6.99
N GLU A 38 -6.79 1.75 -6.80
CA GLU A 38 -7.31 2.73 -5.85
C GLU A 38 -7.79 2.04 -4.56
N ALA A 39 -7.46 2.62 -3.42
CA ALA A 39 -7.99 2.26 -2.11
C ALA A 39 -7.56 3.31 -1.09
N GLY A 40 -8.38 3.55 -0.08
CA GLY A 40 -8.11 4.57 0.92
C GLY A 40 -9.34 5.34 1.34
N TYR A 41 -9.13 6.27 2.26
CA TYR A 41 -10.16 7.13 2.78
C TYR A 41 -10.63 8.16 1.75
N GLU A 42 -9.73 8.73 0.95
CA GLU A 42 -10.08 9.74 -0.06
C GLU A 42 -10.94 9.14 -1.18
N TRP A 43 -10.60 7.92 -1.62
CA TRP A 43 -11.47 7.17 -2.54
C TRP A 43 -12.85 6.91 -1.90
N TRP A 44 -12.88 6.47 -0.65
CA TRP A 44 -14.14 6.18 0.05
C TRP A 44 -14.99 7.42 0.30
N LEU A 45 -14.41 8.59 0.53
CA LEU A 45 -15.17 9.84 0.64
C LEU A 45 -15.95 10.18 -0.63
N GLN A 46 -15.44 9.77 -1.79
CA GLN A 46 -16.08 10.02 -3.09
C GLN A 46 -17.12 8.96 -3.46
N HIS A 47 -16.97 7.72 -2.97
CA HIS A 47 -17.75 6.57 -3.43
C HIS A 47 -18.63 5.93 -2.33
N GLY A 48 -18.33 6.18 -1.06
CA GLY A 48 -18.98 5.58 0.09
C GLY A 48 -18.79 4.06 0.21
N GLY A 49 -19.75 3.41 0.88
CA GLY A 49 -19.78 1.96 1.08
C GLY A 49 -19.20 1.51 2.43
N SER A 50 -19.06 0.20 2.60
CA SER A 50 -18.64 -0.44 3.87
C SER A 50 -17.14 -0.76 3.96
N SER A 51 -16.36 -0.40 2.94
CA SER A 51 -14.94 -0.76 2.79
C SER A 51 -14.16 0.38 2.15
N PHE A 52 -12.93 0.62 2.61
CA PHE A 52 -11.96 1.50 1.93
C PHE A 52 -11.35 0.90 0.68
N ILE A 53 -11.60 -0.39 0.43
CA ILE A 53 -11.05 -1.15 -0.69
C ILE A 53 -12.20 -1.50 -1.64
N PRO A 54 -12.17 -0.98 -2.89
CA PRO A 54 -13.18 -1.27 -3.91
C PRO A 54 -13.19 -2.74 -4.34
N PRO A 55 -14.34 -3.27 -4.80
CA PRO A 55 -14.41 -4.63 -5.36
C PRO A 55 -13.46 -4.86 -6.53
N GLU A 56 -13.27 -3.88 -7.41
CA GLU A 56 -12.35 -3.94 -8.55
C GLU A 56 -10.88 -4.04 -8.12
N THR A 57 -10.51 -3.34 -7.04
CA THR A 57 -9.18 -3.46 -6.44
C THR A 57 -8.97 -4.86 -5.89
N TRP A 58 -9.97 -5.46 -5.23
CA TRP A 58 -9.86 -6.83 -4.74
C TRP A 58 -9.59 -7.85 -5.84
N LYS A 59 -10.26 -7.74 -6.99
CA LYS A 59 -10.01 -8.64 -8.14
C LYS A 59 -8.54 -8.61 -8.55
N ILE A 60 -7.95 -7.42 -8.62
CA ILE A 60 -6.52 -7.27 -8.97
C ILE A 60 -5.63 -7.82 -7.84
N LEU A 61 -5.94 -7.52 -6.58
CA LEU A 61 -5.14 -8.00 -5.45
C LEU A 61 -5.09 -9.53 -5.35
N GLU A 62 -6.13 -10.23 -5.82
CA GLU A 62 -6.20 -11.69 -5.85
C GLU A 62 -5.39 -12.33 -6.98
N GLU A 63 -5.06 -11.57 -8.03
CA GLU A 63 -4.33 -12.06 -9.20
C GLU A 63 -2.82 -11.75 -9.14
N VAL A 64 -2.40 -10.78 -8.32
CA VAL A 64 -1.00 -10.34 -8.21
C VAL A 64 -0.20 -11.14 -7.20
N ASN A 65 1.12 -11.09 -7.32
CA ASN A 65 2.04 -11.78 -6.41
C ASN A 65 2.45 -10.93 -5.20
N ALA A 66 2.31 -9.61 -5.29
CA ALA A 66 2.70 -8.67 -4.24
C ALA A 66 1.86 -7.40 -4.30
N VAL A 67 1.82 -6.67 -3.18
CA VAL A 67 1.13 -5.38 -3.07
C VAL A 67 2.07 -4.35 -2.45
N LEU A 68 2.41 -3.32 -3.22
CA LEU A 68 3.07 -2.13 -2.71
C LEU A 68 1.99 -1.13 -2.29
N LYS A 69 1.89 -0.85 -0.98
CA LYS A 69 0.80 -0.07 -0.42
C LYS A 69 1.34 1.16 0.29
N ALA A 70 1.01 2.34 -0.24
CA ALA A 70 1.31 3.60 0.41
C ALA A 70 0.45 3.80 1.69
N PRO A 71 0.76 4.79 2.55
CA PRO A 71 -0.08 5.11 3.70
C PRO A 71 -1.53 5.36 3.29
N CYS A 72 -2.48 4.84 4.07
CA CYS A 72 -3.91 5.14 3.90
C CYS A 72 -4.44 5.60 5.25
N THR A 73 -5.30 6.61 5.22
CA THR A 73 -5.95 7.15 6.40
C THR A 73 -6.97 6.13 6.92
N THR A 74 -7.06 6.01 8.24
CA THR A 74 -8.14 5.31 8.91
C THR A 74 -8.66 6.26 9.98
N PRO A 75 -9.78 6.96 9.73
CA PRO A 75 -10.32 7.88 10.72
C PRO A 75 -10.70 7.11 12.00
N PRO A 76 -10.59 7.74 13.19
CA PRO A 76 -10.87 7.09 14.46
C PRO A 76 -12.37 6.88 14.74
N ASP A 77 -13.26 7.23 13.79
CA ASP A 77 -14.71 7.21 13.98
C ASP A 77 -15.24 5.77 14.11
N PRO A 78 -16.13 5.48 15.08
CA PRO A 78 -16.70 4.14 15.28
C PRO A 78 -17.46 3.56 14.08
N GLY A 79 -17.96 4.41 13.19
CA GLY A 79 -18.67 4.01 11.97
C GLY A 79 -17.77 3.88 10.74
N ALA A 80 -16.48 4.18 10.85
CA ALA A 80 -15.57 4.13 9.73
C ALA A 80 -15.33 2.68 9.28
N PRO A 81 -15.19 2.44 7.97
CA PRO A 81 -14.71 1.16 7.47
C PRO A 81 -13.38 0.75 8.12
N ARG A 82 -13.12 -0.55 8.10
CA ARG A 82 -11.89 -1.10 8.65
C ARG A 82 -10.66 -0.68 7.84
N SER A 83 -9.57 -0.37 8.53
CA SER A 83 -8.28 0.02 7.92
C SER A 83 -7.86 -0.86 6.75
N VAL A 84 -7.44 -0.23 5.64
CA VAL A 84 -6.91 -0.91 4.43
C VAL A 84 -5.83 -1.93 4.79
N ALA A 85 -4.87 -1.56 5.64
CA ALA A 85 -3.74 -2.44 5.98
C ALA A 85 -4.17 -3.67 6.78
N VAL A 86 -5.10 -3.50 7.72
CA VAL A 86 -5.62 -4.62 8.53
C VAL A 86 -6.46 -5.54 7.66
N THR A 87 -7.32 -4.97 6.81
CA THR A 87 -8.20 -5.74 5.92
C THR A 87 -7.41 -6.59 4.93
N ILE A 88 -6.38 -6.03 4.28
CA ILE A 88 -5.50 -6.80 3.37
C ILE A 88 -4.77 -7.92 4.12
N ARG A 89 -4.19 -7.62 5.29
CA ARG A 89 -3.45 -8.63 6.07
C ARG A 89 -4.33 -9.80 6.48
N GLN A 90 -5.55 -9.53 6.92
CA GLN A 90 -6.46 -10.61 7.31
C GLN A 90 -7.00 -11.40 6.13
N ARG A 91 -7.32 -10.76 4.99
CA ARG A 91 -7.83 -11.47 3.81
C ARG A 91 -6.80 -12.45 3.24
N PHE A 92 -5.52 -12.07 3.22
CA PHE A 92 -4.44 -12.87 2.64
C PHE A 92 -3.60 -13.64 3.67
N ASP A 93 -4.07 -13.73 4.93
CA ASP A 93 -3.35 -14.38 6.04
C ASP A 93 -1.88 -13.94 6.18
N LEU A 94 -1.63 -12.63 6.03
CA LEU A 94 -0.30 -12.03 6.16
C LEU A 94 0.04 -11.83 7.64
N TYR A 95 0.22 -12.93 8.36
CA TYR A 95 0.39 -12.94 9.81
C TYR A 95 1.71 -12.30 10.28
N ALA A 96 2.78 -12.38 9.47
CA ALA A 96 4.10 -11.86 9.82
C ALA A 96 4.27 -10.39 9.38
N ASN A 97 4.53 -9.49 10.34
CA ASN A 97 4.82 -8.08 10.10
C ASN A 97 6.28 -7.79 10.47
N ILE A 98 7.19 -8.06 9.52
CA ILE A 98 8.64 -7.92 9.71
C ILE A 98 9.06 -6.46 9.52
N ARG A 99 9.76 -5.89 10.52
CA ARG A 99 10.19 -4.47 10.55
C ARG A 99 11.66 -4.33 10.91
N PRO A 100 12.59 -4.55 9.98
CA PRO A 100 14.02 -4.34 10.24
C PRO A 100 14.29 -2.87 10.55
N ILE A 101 15.02 -2.59 11.64
CA ILE A 101 15.41 -1.24 12.05
C ILE A 101 16.94 -1.17 11.94
N LYS A 102 17.44 -0.23 11.14
CA LYS A 102 18.87 -0.06 10.88
C LYS A 102 19.23 1.43 10.81
N THR A 103 20.32 1.81 11.47
CA THR A 103 20.94 3.13 11.31
C THR A 103 21.75 3.17 10.02
N TYR A 104 21.57 4.23 9.23
CA TYR A 104 22.37 4.46 8.03
C TYR A 104 23.54 5.40 8.33
N LYS A 105 24.72 5.06 7.79
CA LYS A 105 25.93 5.88 7.93
C LYS A 105 25.67 7.30 7.43
N GLY A 106 26.09 8.29 8.22
CA GLY A 106 25.95 9.71 7.88
C GLY A 106 24.68 10.38 8.41
N LEU A 107 23.77 9.62 9.04
CA LEU A 107 22.65 10.21 9.78
C LEU A 107 23.03 10.44 11.24
N PRO A 108 22.63 11.57 11.85
CA PRO A 108 22.74 11.76 13.29
C PRO A 108 22.01 10.63 14.02
N SER A 109 22.74 9.96 14.91
CA SER A 109 22.27 8.78 15.63
C SER A 109 22.61 8.98 17.11
N MET A 110 21.62 8.75 17.98
CA MET A 110 21.83 8.74 19.43
C MET A 110 22.81 7.63 19.87
N TYR A 111 23.04 6.64 19.00
CA TYR A 111 23.77 5.41 19.32
C TYR A 111 25.00 5.17 18.41
N GLY A 112 25.45 6.19 17.68
CA GLY A 112 26.56 6.09 16.72
C GLY A 112 26.14 5.66 15.31
#